data_AF-A0A087UNL2-F1
#
_entry.id   AF-A0A087UNL2-F1
#
_cell.length_a   1.000
_cell.length_b   1.000
_cell.length_c   1.000
_cell.angle_alpha   90.00
_cell.angle_beta   90.00
_cell.angle_gamma   90.00
#
_symmetry.space_group_name_H-M   'P 1'
#
loop_
_entity.id
_entity.type
_entity.pdbx_description
1 polymer ?
#
loop_
_entity_poly.entity_id
_entity_poly.type
_entity_poly.pdbx_seq_one_letter_code
_entity_poly.pdbx_strand_id
1 'polypeptide(L)' 'MAVSTLIPASAMNFTENQQACIVLEKLWSQREAGRFCDVVLHVQGQKFQAHRNVLAACSPYFDSVLKTHKVIKEQLTV' A
#
# COMPACT_ATOMS: atom_id res chain seq x y z
N MET A 1 -4.39 35.27 -41.61
CA MET A 1 -3.30 34.35 -41.21
C MET A 1 -2.72 34.84 -39.91
N ALA A 2 -3.03 34.17 -38.81
CA ALA A 2 -2.26 34.21 -37.57
C ALA A 2 -2.53 32.85 -36.91
N VAL A 3 -1.63 31.91 -37.16
CA VAL A 3 -1.63 30.59 -36.54
C VAL A 3 -1.10 30.79 -35.12
N SER A 4 -1.99 30.92 -34.14
CA SER A 4 -1.62 30.87 -32.73
C SER A 4 -1.62 29.40 -32.29
N THR A 5 -0.51 28.72 -32.58
CA THR A 5 -0.18 27.44 -31.95
C THR A 5 0.39 27.67 -30.55
N LEU A 6 0.18 26.67 -29.69
CA LEU A 6 0.99 26.25 -28.53
C LEU A 6 0.52 26.71 -27.14
N ILE A 7 -0.39 25.93 -26.55
CA ILE A 7 -0.29 25.57 -25.13
C ILE A 7 -0.32 24.04 -25.09
N PRO A 8 0.80 23.33 -24.84
CA PRO A 8 0.70 21.92 -24.52
C PRO A 8 -0.02 21.85 -23.17
N ALA A 9 -0.97 20.92 -23.03
CA ALA A 9 -1.60 20.62 -21.75
C ALA A 9 -0.49 20.36 -20.73
N SER A 10 -0.17 21.40 -19.94
CA SER A 10 0.85 21.32 -18.91
C SER A 10 0.33 20.31 -17.91
N ALA A 11 0.88 19.10 -17.95
CA ALA A 11 0.69 18.12 -16.90
C ALA A 11 0.93 18.84 -15.57
N MET A 12 -0.14 19.11 -14.82
CA MET A 12 -0.02 19.63 -13.46
C MET A 12 0.53 18.48 -12.63
N ASN A 13 1.86 18.42 -12.56
CA ASN A 13 2.55 17.49 -11.70
C ASN A 13 2.39 17.99 -10.26
N PHE A 14 1.37 17.48 -9.56
CA PHE A 14 1.23 17.66 -8.12
C PHE A 14 2.21 16.73 -7.40
N THR A 15 3.48 17.11 -7.35
CA THR A 15 4.47 16.45 -6.49
C THR A 15 4.42 17.09 -5.11
N GLU A 16 3.52 16.59 -4.26
CA GLU A 16 3.49 16.96 -2.85
C GLU A 16 4.47 16.03 -2.11
N ASN A 17 5.67 16.54 -1.84
CA ASN A 17 6.81 15.75 -1.35
C ASN A 17 6.59 15.02 -0.01
N GLN A 18 5.49 15.30 0.71
CA GLN A 18 5.17 14.68 1.99
C GLN A 18 4.02 13.66 1.93
N GLN A 19 3.39 13.45 0.76
CA GLN A 19 2.23 12.56 0.64
C GLN A 19 2.52 11.13 1.08
N ALA A 20 3.71 10.60 0.77
CA ALA A 20 4.08 9.24 1.14
C ALA A 20 4.08 9.04 2.67
N CYS A 21 4.65 9.97 3.43
CA CYS A 21 4.68 9.91 4.90
C CYS A 21 3.27 9.94 5.48
N ILE A 22 2.43 10.87 5.01
CA ILE A 22 1.04 11.01 5.47
C ILE A 22 0.23 9.74 5.17
N VAL A 23 0.43 9.13 4.01
CA VAL A 23 -0.23 7.87 3.65
C VAL A 23 0.21 6.75 4.58
N LEU A 24 1.51 6.61 4.86
CA LEU A 24 2.03 5.59 5.77
C LEU A 24 1.52 5.77 7.20
N GLU A 25 1.45 7.01 7.71
CA GLU A 25 0.85 7.30 9.02
C GLU A 25 -0.61 6.87 9.08
N LYS A 26 -1.41 7.20 8.04
CA LYS A 26 -2.82 6.77 7.97
C LYS A 26 -2.96 5.25 7.92
N LEU A 27 -2.11 4.57 7.15
CA LEU A 27 -2.09 3.10 7.08
C LEU A 27 -1.72 2.48 8.43
N TRP A 28 -0.77 3.08 9.15
CA TRP A 28 -0.42 2.66 10.49
C TRP A 28 -1.62 2.77 11.46
N SER A 29 -2.30 3.91 11.50
CA SER A 29 -3.50 4.09 12.34
C SER A 29 -4.63 3.11 11.96
N GLN A 30 -4.79 2.81 10.68
CA GLN A 30 -5.75 1.79 10.23
C GLN A 30 -5.38 0.40 10.76
N ARG A 31 -4.09 0.05 10.76
CA ARG A 31 -3.60 -1.23 11.31
C ARG A 31 -3.90 -1.35 12.79
N GLU A 32 -3.62 -0.30 13.57
CA GLU A 32 -3.92 -0.26 15.01
C GLU A 32 -5.41 -0.43 15.29
N ALA A 33 -6.27 0.16 14.45
CA ALA A 33 -7.72 -0.01 14.53
C ALA A 33 -8.25 -1.32 13.92
N GLY A 34 -7.38 -2.19 13.38
CA GLY A 34 -7.78 -3.43 12.70
C GLY A 34 -8.56 -3.21 11.39
N ARG A 35 -8.51 -2.02 10.82
CA ARG A 35 -9.27 -1.63 9.62
C ARG A 35 -8.51 -1.99 8.36
N PHE A 36 -9.23 -2.57 7.40
CA PHE A 36 -8.70 -3.00 6.10
C PHE A 36 -7.56 -4.03 6.17
N CYS A 37 -7.23 -4.55 7.36
CA CYS A 37 -6.27 -5.62 7.51
C CYS A 37 -6.85 -6.92 6.92
N ASP A 38 -6.19 -7.41 5.88
CA ASP A 38 -6.57 -8.54 5.06
C ASP A 38 -5.64 -9.75 5.24
N VAL A 39 -4.61 -9.62 6.10
CA VAL A 39 -3.70 -10.70 6.50
C VAL A 39 -3.42 -10.64 8.00
N VAL A 40 -3.20 -11.82 8.59
CA VAL A 40 -2.71 -11.96 9.97
C VAL A 40 -1.44 -12.81 9.97
N LEU A 41 -0.36 -12.25 10.50
CA LEU A 41 0.90 -12.95 10.72
C LEU A 41 0.89 -13.61 12.09
N HIS A 42 1.20 -14.91 12.13
CA HIS A 42 1.39 -15.67 13.36
C HIS A 42 2.88 -15.84 13.57
N VAL A 43 3.40 -15.26 14.63
CA VAL A 43 4.83 -15.31 14.97
C VAL A 43 4.94 -15.72 16.43
N GLN A 44 5.54 -16.89 16.69
CA GLN A 44 5.75 -17.41 18.05
C GLN A 44 4.49 -17.41 18.92
N GLY A 45 3.33 -17.75 18.35
CA GLY A 45 2.04 -17.78 19.05
C GLY A 45 1.34 -16.42 19.20
N GLN A 46 1.96 -15.33 18.77
CA GLN A 46 1.33 -14.00 18.70
C GLN A 46 0.75 -13.73 17.32
N LYS A 47 -0.33 -12.94 17.26
CA LYS A 47 -1.03 -12.59 16.02
C LYS A 47 -0.89 -11.10 15.72
N PHE A 48 -0.48 -10.77 14.50
CA PHE A 48 -0.31 -9.41 14.02
C PHE A 48 -1.17 -9.18 12.79
N GLN A 49 -2.16 -8.30 12.90
CA GLN A 49 -2.96 -7.88 11.75
C GLN A 49 -2.16 -6.90 10.91
N ALA A 50 -2.21 -7.05 9.58
CA ALA A 50 -1.48 -6.20 8.66
C ALA A 50 -2.21 -6.08 7.31
N HIS A 51 -1.66 -5.22 6.45
CA HIS A 51 -2.13 -5.03 5.07
C HIS A 51 -1.17 -5.75 4.11
N ARG A 52 -1.70 -6.63 3.25
CA ARG A 52 -0.91 -7.41 2.29
C ARG A 52 -0.12 -6.54 1.34
N ASN A 53 -0.74 -5.47 0.84
CA ASN A 53 -0.11 -4.53 -0.09
C ASN A 53 1.12 -3.83 0.53
N VAL A 54 1.05 -3.44 1.81
CA VAL A 54 2.17 -2.83 2.52
C VAL A 54 3.29 -3.85 2.74
N LEU A 55 2.95 -5.08 3.16
CA LEU A 55 3.96 -6.13 3.33
C LEU A 55 4.66 -6.49 2.01
N ALA A 56 3.91 -6.62 0.91
CA ALA A 56 4.44 -6.88 -0.42
C ALA A 56 5.33 -5.74 -0.92
N ALA A 57 4.90 -4.48 -0.75
CA ALA A 57 5.69 -3.31 -1.17
C ALA A 57 7.05 -3.21 -0.44
N CYS A 58 7.11 -3.66 0.81
CA CYS A 58 8.31 -3.52 1.66
C CYS A 58 9.19 -4.77 1.73
N SER A 59 8.76 -5.93 1.22
CA SER A 59 9.48 -7.20 1.37
C SER A 59 9.30 -8.12 0.16
N PRO A 60 10.37 -8.47 -0.56
CA PRO A 60 10.31 -9.43 -1.67
C PRO A 60 9.79 -10.81 -1.26
N TYR A 61 10.01 -11.21 0.00
CA TYR A 61 9.48 -12.44 0.55
C TYR A 61 7.95 -12.40 0.61
N PHE A 62 7.39 -11.36 1.25
CA PHE A 62 5.95 -11.20 1.34
C PHE A 62 5.32 -10.93 -0.03
N ASP A 63 5.98 -10.19 -0.91
CA ASP A 63 5.54 -10.00 -2.29
C ASP A 63 5.39 -11.35 -3.01
N SER A 64 6.38 -12.23 -2.90
CA SER A 64 6.35 -13.56 -3.52
C SER A 64 5.29 -14.47 -2.92
N VAL A 65 5.16 -14.50 -1.59
CA VAL A 65 4.20 -15.36 -0.88
C VAL A 65 2.75 -14.88 -1.05
N LEU A 66 2.52 -13.56 -1.10
CA LEU A 66 1.17 -12.97 -1.13
C LEU A 66 0.63 -12.76 -2.54
N LYS A 67 1.46 -12.87 -3.60
CA LYS A 67 1.12 -12.65 -5.02
C LYS A 67 -0.08 -13.45 -5.55
N THR A 68 -0.29 -14.67 -5.04
CA THR A 68 -1.19 -15.64 -5.69
C THR A 68 -2.61 -15.65 -5.13
N HIS A 69 -2.92 -14.93 -4.06
CA HIS A 69 -4.04 -15.31 -3.21
C HIS A 69 -5.30 -14.44 -3.38
N LYS A 70 -6.37 -15.10 -3.82
CA LYS A 70 -7.71 -14.56 -4.07
C LYS A 70 -8.48 -14.36 -2.75
N VAL A 71 -8.78 -13.10 -2.43
CA VAL A 71 -9.99 -12.62 -1.72
C VAL A 71 -10.52 -13.50 -0.57
N ILE A 72 -9.70 -13.91 0.40
CA ILE A 72 -10.18 -14.36 1.73
C ILE A 72 -9.06 -14.07 2.74
N LYS A 73 -9.39 -13.63 3.96
CA LYS A 73 -8.41 -13.34 5.03
C LYS A 73 -7.51 -14.55 5.28
N GLU A 74 -6.24 -14.44 4.90
CA GLU A 74 -5.24 -15.50 5.13
C GLU A 74 -4.61 -15.39 6.52
N GLN A 75 -4.35 -16.56 7.11
CA GLN A 75 -3.53 -16.72 8.30
C GLN A 75 -2.20 -17.32 7.85
N LEU A 76 -1.09 -16.60 8.03
CA LEU A 76 0.26 -17.09 7.70
C LEU A 76 1.05 -17.33 8.97
N THR A 77 1.58 -18.53 9.14
CA THR A 77 2.51 -18.88 10.23
C THR A 77 3.93 -18.75 9.71
N VAL A 78 4.73 -17.89 10.33
CA VAL A 78 6.16 -17.71 10.03
C VAL A 78 6.99 -18.52 11.00
#